data_AF-A0AAU9MKZ3-F1
#
_entry.id   AF-A0AAU9MKZ3-F1
#
_cell.length_a   1.000
_cell.length_b   1.000
_cell.length_c   1.000
_cell.angle_alpha   90.00
_cell.angle_beta   90.00
_cell.angle_gamma   90.00
#
_symmetry.space_group_name_H-M   'P 1'
#
loop_
_entity.id
_entity.type
_entity.pdbx_description
1 polymer ?
#
loop_
_entity_poly.entity_id
_entity_poly.type
_entity_poly.pdbx_seq_one_letter_code
_entity_poly.pdbx_strand_id
1 'polypeptide(L)'
;MERKEEVGKENGNSEEELRTLSDGSICGFESLHRLLESSLSPQVFKEVSRLLIGMNCGKPLEPLPIIEIAKGLSSQHDFDIQAFKFNADKELLREPRIVRVGLIQNSISLPTTAPFLDQKKAIFQKLKPIIDAAGASGVNILCLQEAWTMPFAFCTREKRWCEFAEPVDGESTQFLQGFARKYNMVIVSPILERDLKHGETMWNTAVIIGNNGNIIGKHRKNHIPRVGDFNESTYYMEGNTGHPVFETAFGKIGVNICYGRHHPLNWLAFGLNGAEIVFNPSATVGELSEPMWPIEARNAAIANSYFVGSINRVGTEVFPNPFTSGDGKPAHADFGHFYGSSHVSGPDASCTPSLSRNKDGLLISDMDLNLCRQLKDKWGFRMTARYEVYADMLSRYVKPDFEPQVISDPLLHKNHV
;
A
#
# COMPACT_ATOMS: atom_id res chain seq x y z
N MET A 1 43.49 52.30 -25.58
CA MET A 1 43.79 51.74 -24.25
C MET A 1 42.59 52.03 -23.38
N GLU A 2 42.10 51.04 -22.62
CA GLU A 2 40.70 50.96 -22.15
C GLU A 2 39.70 50.73 -23.32
N ARG A 3 38.53 50.08 -23.15
CA ARG A 3 37.88 49.45 -21.98
C ARG A 3 36.91 48.32 -22.43
N LYS A 4 36.68 47.34 -21.55
CA LYS A 4 35.55 46.37 -21.41
C LYS A 4 34.49 46.19 -22.53
N GLU A 5 34.13 44.94 -22.79
CA GLU A 5 32.78 44.39 -22.46
C GLU A 5 32.76 42.84 -22.53
N GLU A 6 32.16 42.17 -21.53
CA GLU A 6 31.89 40.73 -21.50
C GLU A 6 30.37 40.51 -21.40
N VAL A 7 29.80 39.86 -22.43
CA VAL A 7 28.45 39.30 -22.51
C VAL A 7 28.57 38.09 -23.47
N GLY A 8 28.01 36.89 -23.27
CA GLY A 8 27.12 36.40 -22.22
C GLY A 8 25.92 35.67 -22.86
N LYS A 9 25.83 34.33 -22.70
CA LYS A 9 24.75 33.44 -23.22
C LYS A 9 24.73 33.31 -24.77
N GLU A 10 24.13 32.33 -25.45
CA GLU A 10 23.60 30.96 -25.19
C GLU A 10 23.54 30.26 -26.59
N ASN A 11 23.29 28.96 -26.79
CA ASN A 11 22.83 27.84 -25.97
C ASN A 11 23.36 26.50 -26.58
N GLY A 12 23.17 25.34 -25.93
CA GLY A 12 23.32 24.04 -26.61
C GLY A 12 23.91 22.86 -25.81
N ASN A 13 23.17 22.36 -24.82
CA ASN A 13 23.18 20.95 -24.39
C ASN A 13 22.16 20.75 -23.26
N SER A 14 20.95 20.30 -23.58
CA SER A 14 19.91 20.01 -22.55
C SER A 14 18.88 18.94 -22.96
N GLU A 15 19.15 18.13 -23.99
CA GLU A 15 18.24 17.07 -24.45
C GLU A 15 18.87 15.66 -24.52
N GLU A 16 20.20 15.49 -24.39
CA GLU A 16 20.87 14.18 -24.48
C GLU A 16 21.13 13.45 -23.13
N GLU A 17 20.92 14.09 -21.97
CA GLU A 17 21.16 13.47 -20.66
C GLU A 17 19.95 12.75 -20.05
N LEU A 18 18.76 12.86 -20.65
CA LEU A 18 17.59 12.04 -20.29
C LEU A 18 17.67 10.62 -20.90
N ARG A 19 18.79 9.94 -20.67
CA ARG A 19 18.90 8.50 -20.93
C ARG A 19 18.08 7.75 -19.90
N THR A 20 17.17 6.90 -20.38
CA THR A 20 16.34 6.00 -19.58
C THR A 20 17.20 5.15 -18.64
N LEU A 21 17.17 5.46 -17.33
CA LEU A 21 17.79 4.64 -16.29
C LEU A 21 17.01 3.33 -16.15
N SER A 22 17.65 2.21 -16.50
CA SER A 22 17.02 0.88 -16.54
C SER A 22 16.99 0.16 -15.18
N ASP A 23 17.13 0.90 -14.07
CA ASP A 23 17.25 0.37 -12.69
C ASP A 23 16.01 0.65 -11.81
N GLY A 24 14.93 1.14 -12.43
CA GLY A 24 13.68 1.49 -11.74
C GLY A 24 13.75 2.78 -10.93
N SER A 25 14.87 3.51 -10.95
CA SER A 25 14.96 4.83 -10.35
C SER A 25 14.45 5.90 -11.32
N ILE A 26 13.31 6.52 -11.01
CA ILE A 26 13.04 7.85 -11.56
C ILE A 26 14.09 8.78 -10.91
N CYS A 27 15.07 9.22 -11.68
CA CYS A 27 16.17 10.12 -11.29
C CYS A 27 17.14 9.61 -10.22
N GLY A 28 17.49 8.31 -10.21
CA GLY A 28 18.68 7.83 -9.48
C GLY A 28 18.56 7.64 -7.95
N PHE A 29 17.39 7.84 -7.34
CA PHE A 29 17.23 7.75 -5.87
C PHE A 29 16.38 6.55 -5.41
N GLU A 30 16.91 5.81 -4.43
CA GLU A 30 16.22 4.67 -3.79
C GLU A 30 15.04 5.10 -2.91
N SER A 31 15.13 6.25 -2.23
CA SER A 31 14.09 6.75 -1.32
C SER A 31 14.16 8.27 -1.21
N LEU A 32 13.01 8.94 -1.26
CA LEU A 32 12.90 10.39 -1.09
C LEU A 32 13.47 10.84 0.27
N HIS A 33 13.32 10.04 1.33
CA HIS A 33 13.83 10.39 2.66
C HIS A 33 15.36 10.44 2.67
N ARG A 34 16.03 9.40 2.13
CA ARG A 34 17.50 9.34 2.02
C ARG A 34 18.05 10.44 1.10
N LEU A 35 17.33 10.76 0.02
CA LEU A 35 17.68 11.88 -0.87
C LEU A 35 17.65 13.22 -0.12
N LEU A 36 16.58 13.50 0.63
CA LEU A 36 16.45 14.74 1.40
C LEU A 36 17.46 14.81 2.55
N GLU A 37 17.74 13.69 3.23
CA GLU A 37 18.69 13.60 4.34
C GLU A 37 20.13 13.92 3.88
N SER A 38 20.54 13.33 2.75
CA SER A 38 21.87 13.55 2.16
C SER A 38 22.05 14.92 1.50
N SER A 39 20.96 15.57 1.08
CA SER A 39 21.00 16.81 0.28
C SER A 39 20.74 18.09 1.09
N LEU A 40 20.25 17.99 2.32
CA LEU A 40 19.85 19.14 3.14
C LEU A 40 20.71 19.23 4.42
N SER A 41 20.89 20.43 4.95
CA SER A 41 21.51 20.56 6.28
C SER A 41 20.61 19.95 7.36
N PRO A 42 21.16 19.40 8.47
CA PRO A 42 20.36 18.69 9.48
C PRO A 42 19.17 19.49 10.03
N GLN A 43 19.32 20.82 10.17
CA GLN A 43 18.25 21.70 10.63
C GLN A 43 17.15 21.89 9.58
N VAL A 44 17.50 21.99 8.29
CA VAL A 44 16.52 22.12 7.20
C VAL A 44 15.83 20.77 6.96
N PHE A 45 16.57 19.67 6.96
CA PHE A 45 16.02 18.32 6.84
C PHE A 45 14.99 18.02 7.94
N LYS A 46 15.24 18.44 9.18
CA LYS A 46 14.31 18.30 10.30
C LYS A 46 13.00 19.04 10.06
N GLU A 47 13.04 20.29 9.58
CA GLU A 47 11.82 21.07 9.29
C GLU A 47 11.07 20.56 8.07
N VAL A 48 11.78 20.16 7.01
CA VAL A 48 11.18 19.49 5.83
C VAL A 48 10.51 18.18 6.25
N SER A 49 11.17 17.36 7.07
CA SER A 49 10.60 16.12 7.61
C SER A 49 9.37 16.38 8.48
N ARG A 50 9.40 17.39 9.36
CA ARG A 50 8.24 17.78 10.18
C ARG A 50 6.99 18.08 9.33
N LEU A 51 7.16 18.66 8.14
CA LEU A 51 6.07 18.93 7.21
C LEU A 51 5.68 17.68 6.39
N LEU A 52 6.68 16.99 5.81
CA LEU A 52 6.44 15.88 4.89
C LEU A 52 6.03 14.58 5.57
N ILE A 53 6.61 14.22 6.72
CA ILE A 53 6.30 12.98 7.47
C ILE A 53 5.60 13.21 8.82
N GLY A 54 5.43 14.46 9.25
CA GLY A 54 4.70 14.78 10.48
C GLY A 54 5.49 14.47 11.76
N MET A 55 4.79 14.44 12.90
CA MET A 55 5.39 14.29 14.24
C MET A 55 4.51 13.40 15.12
N ASN A 56 5.00 12.23 15.52
CA ASN A 56 4.25 11.36 16.42
C ASN A 56 4.24 11.94 17.84
N CYS A 57 3.04 12.18 18.40
CA CYS A 57 2.86 12.84 19.70
C CYS A 57 3.71 14.12 19.87
N GLY A 58 3.86 14.90 18.79
CA GLY A 58 4.64 16.15 18.79
C GLY A 58 6.17 15.99 18.76
N LYS A 59 6.69 14.78 18.52
CA LYS A 59 8.12 14.47 18.37
C LYS A 59 8.41 13.83 17.00
N PRO A 60 9.64 13.87 16.46
CA PRO A 60 10.00 13.08 15.30
C PRO A 60 9.79 11.59 15.59
N LEU A 61 9.47 10.81 14.57
CA LEU A 61 9.25 9.37 14.73
C LEU A 61 10.54 8.68 15.19
N GLU A 62 10.43 7.80 16.19
CA GLU A 62 11.57 7.14 16.82
C GLU A 62 12.00 5.90 15.99
N PRO A 63 13.26 5.82 15.50
CA PRO A 63 13.76 4.61 14.88
C PRO A 63 14.04 3.52 15.92
N LEU A 64 13.73 2.27 15.60
CA LEU A 64 13.98 1.11 16.45
C LEU A 64 15.26 0.38 16.05
N PRO A 65 16.02 -0.19 17.01
CA PRO A 65 17.16 -1.03 16.68
C PRO A 65 16.69 -2.33 16.04
N ILE A 66 17.17 -2.59 14.82
CA ILE A 66 16.99 -3.89 14.14
C ILE A 66 17.87 -4.92 14.87
N ILE A 67 17.32 -6.09 15.18
CA ILE A 67 18.06 -7.16 15.87
C ILE A 67 19.07 -7.84 14.94
N GLU A 68 20.17 -8.36 15.51
CA GLU A 68 21.26 -8.95 14.71
C GLU A 68 20.82 -10.11 13.80
N ILE A 69 19.87 -10.94 14.22
CA ILE A 69 19.31 -12.03 13.39
C ILE A 69 18.64 -11.45 12.13
N ALA A 70 17.86 -10.38 12.28
CA ALA A 70 17.15 -9.75 11.17
C ALA A 70 18.10 -8.96 10.25
N LYS A 71 19.12 -8.30 10.81
CA LYS A 71 20.22 -7.69 10.02
C LYS A 71 20.98 -8.74 9.22
N GLY A 72 21.31 -9.88 9.83
CA GLY A 72 22.01 -10.99 9.17
C GLY A 72 21.21 -11.53 7.99
N LEU A 73 19.91 -11.78 8.18
CA LEU A 73 19.01 -12.23 7.10
C LEU A 73 18.87 -11.17 5.99
N SER A 74 18.68 -9.90 6.34
CA SER A 74 18.65 -8.77 5.39
C SER A 74 19.92 -8.67 4.55
N SER A 75 21.08 -8.80 5.18
CA SER A 75 22.39 -8.73 4.52
C SER A 75 22.67 -9.96 3.64
N GLN A 76 22.24 -11.16 4.09
CA GLN A 76 22.44 -12.42 3.38
C GLN A 76 21.52 -12.57 2.16
N HIS A 77 20.31 -11.99 2.21
CA HIS A 77 19.27 -12.14 1.20
C HIS A 77 18.92 -10.84 0.45
N ASP A 78 19.73 -9.79 0.61
CA ASP A 78 19.65 -8.49 -0.07
C ASP A 78 18.23 -7.86 -0.07
N PHE A 79 17.72 -7.55 1.14
CA PHE A 79 16.47 -6.81 1.30
C PHE A 79 16.61 -5.65 2.28
N ASP A 80 15.97 -4.51 1.97
CA ASP A 80 15.93 -3.31 2.82
C ASP A 80 15.17 -3.62 4.11
N ILE A 81 15.67 -3.17 5.26
CA ILE A 81 14.97 -3.35 6.54
C ILE A 81 15.00 -2.06 7.34
N GLN A 82 13.82 -1.62 7.76
CA GLN A 82 13.64 -0.40 8.54
C GLN A 82 12.68 -0.67 9.70
N ALA A 83 12.88 0.00 10.84
CA ALA A 83 12.07 -0.21 12.03
C ALA A 83 11.80 1.12 12.74
N PHE A 84 10.54 1.39 13.11
CA PHE A 84 10.11 2.65 13.74
C PHE A 84 9.04 2.45 14.82
N LYS A 85 8.79 3.45 15.64
CA LYS A 85 7.82 3.40 16.74
C LYS A 85 6.89 4.61 16.78
N PHE A 86 5.58 4.32 16.80
CA PHE A 86 4.51 5.25 17.11
C PHE A 86 4.06 5.05 18.56
N ASN A 87 4.30 6.07 19.37
CA ASN A 87 3.85 6.15 20.76
C ASN A 87 2.44 6.74 20.85
N ALA A 88 1.80 6.55 22.00
CA ALA A 88 0.62 7.28 22.47
C ALA A 88 0.96 8.02 23.77
N ASP A 89 0.12 8.99 24.17
CA ASP A 89 0.19 9.58 25.51
C ASP A 89 -0.18 8.51 26.57
N LYS A 90 0.40 8.59 27.77
CA LYS A 90 0.10 7.61 28.84
C LYS A 90 -1.33 7.79 29.36
N GLU A 91 -2.17 6.77 29.18
CA GLU A 91 -3.50 6.72 29.83
C GLU A 91 -3.37 6.36 31.33
N LEU A 92 -4.30 6.85 32.15
CA LEU A 92 -4.35 6.57 33.60
C LEU A 92 -5.14 5.30 33.96
N LEU A 93 -6.01 4.84 33.04
CA LEU A 93 -6.97 3.74 33.27
C LEU A 93 -6.74 2.53 32.36
N ARG A 94 -5.75 2.59 31.47
CA ARG A 94 -5.46 1.55 30.47
C ARG A 94 -3.96 1.46 30.26
N GLU A 95 -3.47 0.22 30.16
CA GLU A 95 -2.08 -0.02 29.78
C GLU A 95 -1.87 0.29 28.28
N PRO A 96 -0.64 0.63 27.86
CA PRO A 96 -0.24 0.75 26.46
C PRO A 96 -0.60 -0.51 25.66
N ARG A 97 -1.20 -0.34 24.48
CA ARG A 97 -1.57 -1.44 23.58
C ARG A 97 -0.60 -1.50 22.42
N ILE A 98 0.66 -1.80 22.74
CA ILE A 98 1.74 -1.90 21.75
C ILE A 98 1.56 -3.16 20.90
N VAL A 99 1.50 -2.98 19.58
CA VAL A 99 1.56 -4.05 18.59
C VAL A 99 2.70 -3.80 17.61
N ARG A 100 3.48 -4.84 17.30
CA ARG A 100 4.52 -4.80 16.26
C ARG A 100 3.95 -5.30 14.94
N VAL A 101 3.96 -4.44 13.93
CA VAL A 101 3.48 -4.73 12.58
C VAL A 101 4.66 -4.86 11.62
N GLY A 102 4.56 -5.77 10.65
CA GLY A 102 5.49 -5.90 9.54
C GLY A 102 4.77 -5.70 8.20
N LEU A 103 5.36 -4.93 7.29
CA LEU A 103 4.95 -4.81 5.90
C LEU A 103 6.05 -5.36 5.00
N ILE A 104 5.72 -6.26 4.07
CA ILE A 104 6.67 -6.80 3.09
C ILE A 104 6.35 -6.32 1.68
N GLN A 105 7.33 -5.71 1.02
CA GLN A 105 7.35 -5.49 -0.43
C GLN A 105 8.39 -6.40 -1.09
N ASN A 106 8.08 -6.92 -2.28
CA ASN A 106 9.00 -7.74 -3.05
C ASN A 106 8.71 -7.70 -4.56
N SER A 107 9.74 -7.98 -5.34
CA SER A 107 9.69 -8.30 -6.76
C SER A 107 9.46 -9.80 -6.97
N ILE A 108 9.03 -10.20 -8.17
CA ILE A 108 9.04 -11.62 -8.56
C ILE A 108 10.46 -12.21 -8.56
N SER A 109 10.58 -13.53 -8.51
CA SER A 109 11.87 -14.23 -8.37
C SER A 109 12.39 -14.89 -9.65
N LEU A 110 11.51 -15.15 -10.62
CA LEU A 110 11.85 -15.80 -11.89
C LEU A 110 11.17 -15.06 -13.06
N PRO A 111 11.68 -15.18 -14.29
CA PRO A 111 11.01 -14.65 -15.48
C PRO A 111 9.59 -15.19 -15.64
N THR A 112 8.69 -14.36 -16.16
CA THR A 112 7.27 -14.73 -16.37
C THR A 112 7.06 -15.86 -17.40
N THR A 113 8.12 -16.20 -18.16
CA THR A 113 8.20 -17.34 -19.08
C THR A 113 8.48 -18.68 -18.40
N ALA A 114 8.90 -18.71 -17.13
CA ALA A 114 9.14 -19.95 -16.39
C ALA A 114 7.82 -20.69 -16.07
N PRO A 115 7.84 -21.99 -15.74
CA PRO A 115 6.63 -22.70 -15.32
C PRO A 115 5.97 -22.03 -14.10
N PHE A 116 4.64 -21.87 -14.09
CA PHE A 116 3.92 -21.13 -13.05
C PHE A 116 4.17 -21.67 -11.63
N LEU A 117 4.29 -23.00 -11.48
CA LEU A 117 4.61 -23.63 -10.21
C LEU A 117 6.00 -23.23 -9.68
N ASP A 118 6.98 -23.08 -10.58
CA ASP A 118 8.35 -22.70 -10.22
C ASP A 118 8.43 -21.21 -9.89
N GLN A 119 7.70 -20.35 -10.65
CA GLN A 119 7.54 -18.94 -10.30
C GLN A 119 7.00 -18.76 -8.88
N LYS A 120 5.91 -19.45 -8.54
CA LYS A 120 5.29 -19.41 -7.20
C LYS A 120 6.24 -19.91 -6.11
N LYS A 121 6.89 -21.06 -6.32
CA LYS A 121 7.88 -21.61 -5.38
C LYS A 121 9.08 -20.69 -5.16
N ALA A 122 9.58 -20.03 -6.21
CA ALA A 122 10.69 -19.10 -6.10
C ALA A 122 10.30 -17.82 -5.32
N ILE A 123 9.04 -17.37 -5.42
CA ILE A 123 8.49 -16.31 -4.57
C ILE A 123 8.44 -16.77 -3.11
N PHE A 124 7.96 -18.00 -2.83
CA PHE A 124 7.93 -18.54 -1.46
C PHE A 124 9.34 -18.65 -0.85
N GLN A 125 10.33 -19.08 -1.65
CA GLN A 125 11.73 -19.17 -1.23
C GLN A 125 12.35 -17.79 -0.96
N LYS A 126 12.06 -16.78 -1.79
CA LYS A 126 12.48 -15.38 -1.59
C LYS A 126 11.87 -14.78 -0.33
N LEU A 127 10.57 -15.02 -0.08
CA LEU A 127 9.87 -14.42 1.05
C LEU A 127 10.16 -15.09 2.39
N LYS A 128 10.51 -16.39 2.41
CA LYS A 128 10.86 -17.12 3.63
C LYS A 128 11.86 -16.37 4.55
N PRO A 129 13.06 -15.92 4.11
CA PRO A 129 13.99 -15.20 4.96
C PRO A 129 13.45 -13.85 5.45
N ILE A 130 12.60 -13.17 4.67
CA ILE A 130 11.97 -11.90 5.08
C ILE A 130 10.92 -12.14 6.17
N ILE A 131 10.11 -13.19 6.03
CA ILE A 131 9.14 -13.63 7.05
C ILE A 131 9.87 -14.13 8.31
N ASP A 132 10.96 -14.88 8.17
CA ASP A 132 11.79 -15.34 9.28
C ASP A 132 12.44 -14.16 10.02
N ALA A 133 12.84 -13.08 9.32
CA ALA A 133 13.36 -11.85 9.93
C ALA A 133 12.27 -11.05 10.67
N ALA A 134 11.06 -10.96 10.11
CA ALA A 134 9.90 -10.36 10.77
C ALA A 134 9.54 -11.12 12.05
N GLY A 135 9.45 -12.44 11.97
CA GLY A 135 9.16 -13.33 13.10
C GLY A 135 10.25 -13.29 14.18
N ALA A 136 11.52 -13.32 13.80
CA ALA A 136 12.64 -13.13 14.74
C ALA A 136 12.58 -11.76 15.44
N SER A 137 12.12 -10.72 14.73
CA SER A 137 11.92 -9.38 15.28
C SER A 137 10.66 -9.24 16.13
N GLY A 138 9.90 -10.31 16.36
CA GLY A 138 8.70 -10.30 17.20
C GLY A 138 7.50 -9.59 16.56
N VAL A 139 7.41 -9.54 15.23
CA VAL A 139 6.21 -9.02 14.53
C VAL A 139 4.98 -9.84 14.93
N ASN A 140 3.92 -9.13 15.35
CA ASN A 140 2.65 -9.70 15.75
C ASN A 140 1.66 -9.77 14.58
N ILE A 141 1.70 -8.81 13.65
CA ILE A 141 0.86 -8.78 12.45
C ILE A 141 1.73 -8.50 11.22
N LEU A 142 1.77 -9.43 10.27
CA LEU A 142 2.51 -9.29 9.02
C LEU A 142 1.54 -9.14 7.84
N CYS A 143 1.80 -8.21 6.93
CA CYS A 143 1.03 -8.08 5.69
C CYS A 143 1.95 -8.13 4.47
N LEU A 144 1.52 -8.89 3.46
CA LEU A 144 2.16 -8.99 2.15
C LEU A 144 1.46 -8.07 1.15
N GLN A 145 2.14 -7.75 0.05
CA GLN A 145 1.62 -6.95 -1.06
C GLN A 145 0.47 -7.64 -1.84
N GLU A 146 -0.13 -6.92 -2.80
CA GLU A 146 -1.21 -7.45 -3.63
C GLU A 146 -0.74 -8.57 -4.57
N ALA A 147 -1.56 -9.63 -4.66
CA ALA A 147 -1.35 -10.81 -5.50
C ALA A 147 0.09 -11.35 -5.39
N TRP A 148 0.60 -11.44 -4.15
CA TRP A 148 2.03 -11.64 -3.88
C TRP A 148 2.60 -12.92 -4.48
N THR A 149 1.74 -13.92 -4.74
CA THR A 149 2.07 -15.26 -5.25
C THR A 149 2.36 -15.33 -6.76
N MET A 150 2.14 -14.24 -7.49
CA MET A 150 2.20 -14.21 -8.97
C MET A 150 2.81 -12.91 -9.52
N PRO A 151 3.31 -12.90 -10.77
CA PRO A 151 3.43 -11.66 -11.54
C PRO A 151 2.08 -10.98 -11.68
N PHE A 152 2.05 -9.65 -11.77
CA PHE A 152 0.82 -8.86 -11.92
C PHE A 152 0.35 -8.86 -13.39
N ALA A 153 0.12 -10.05 -13.93
CA ALA A 153 -0.12 -10.32 -15.35
C ALA A 153 -1.46 -9.79 -15.90
N PHE A 154 -2.23 -9.03 -15.11
CA PHE A 154 -3.54 -8.52 -15.51
C PHE A 154 -3.45 -7.55 -16.70
N CYS A 155 -2.30 -6.88 -16.90
CA CYS A 155 -1.98 -6.07 -18.09
C CYS A 155 -2.10 -6.85 -19.41
N THR A 156 -1.73 -8.14 -19.42
CA THR A 156 -1.75 -8.98 -20.63
C THR A 156 -3.16 -9.35 -21.09
N ARG A 157 -4.16 -9.28 -20.21
CA ARG A 157 -5.54 -9.76 -20.41
C ARG A 157 -5.68 -11.27 -20.73
N GLU A 158 -4.59 -12.05 -20.74
CA GLU A 158 -4.58 -13.49 -21.07
C GLU A 158 -5.16 -14.39 -19.97
N LYS A 159 -5.87 -15.46 -20.34
CA LYS A 159 -6.52 -16.35 -19.36
C LYS A 159 -5.66 -17.46 -18.78
N ARG A 160 -4.47 -17.74 -19.33
CA ARG A 160 -3.53 -18.74 -18.75
C ARG A 160 -3.06 -18.38 -17.35
N TRP A 161 -2.93 -17.08 -17.04
CA TRP A 161 -2.54 -16.60 -15.70
C TRP A 161 -3.55 -16.96 -14.60
N CYS A 162 -4.77 -17.37 -14.97
CA CYS A 162 -5.79 -17.86 -14.04
C CYS A 162 -5.43 -19.20 -13.37
N GLU A 163 -4.36 -19.88 -13.79
CA GLU A 163 -3.79 -21.04 -13.10
C GLU A 163 -3.10 -20.67 -11.77
N PHE A 164 -2.73 -19.41 -11.55
CA PHE A 164 -2.28 -18.92 -10.23
C PHE A 164 -3.42 -18.77 -9.21
N ALA A 165 -4.68 -18.96 -9.63
CA ALA A 165 -5.84 -18.80 -8.74
C ALA A 165 -6.03 -20.01 -7.82
N GLU A 166 -5.93 -19.80 -6.51
CA GLU A 166 -6.02 -20.84 -5.48
C GLU A 166 -7.28 -20.68 -4.62
N PRO A 167 -7.85 -21.75 -4.02
CA PRO A 167 -8.83 -21.59 -2.95
C PRO A 167 -8.17 -20.92 -1.73
N VAL A 168 -8.97 -20.29 -0.86
CA VAL A 168 -8.44 -19.54 0.30
C VAL A 168 -7.70 -20.39 1.34
N ASP A 169 -7.88 -21.71 1.32
CA ASP A 169 -7.17 -22.72 2.10
C ASP A 169 -6.11 -23.48 1.27
N GLY A 170 -5.73 -22.94 0.10
CA GLY A 170 -4.71 -23.47 -0.81
C GLY A 170 -3.27 -23.38 -0.31
N GLU A 171 -2.33 -23.81 -1.16
CA GLU A 171 -0.90 -23.95 -0.85
C GLU A 171 -0.28 -22.67 -0.28
N SER A 172 -0.65 -21.51 -0.83
CA SER A 172 -0.16 -20.20 -0.39
C SER A 172 -0.58 -19.85 1.05
N THR A 173 -1.81 -20.22 1.42
CA THR A 173 -2.29 -20.07 2.81
C THR A 173 -1.60 -21.09 3.72
N GLN A 174 -1.47 -22.35 3.30
CA GLN A 174 -0.85 -23.42 4.08
C GLN A 174 0.63 -23.13 4.40
N PHE A 175 1.37 -22.58 3.43
CA PHE A 175 2.72 -22.07 3.61
C PHE A 175 2.79 -21.04 4.76
N LEU A 176 1.93 -20.02 4.72
CA LEU A 176 1.88 -18.96 5.72
C LEU A 176 1.34 -19.44 7.09
N GLN A 177 0.43 -20.40 7.15
CA GLN A 177 -0.03 -21.03 8.40
C GLN A 177 1.11 -21.70 9.19
N GLY A 178 2.19 -22.13 8.52
CA GLY A 178 3.42 -22.58 9.17
C GLY A 178 4.10 -21.46 9.95
N PHE A 179 4.33 -20.31 9.31
CA PHE A 179 4.98 -19.15 9.93
C PHE A 179 4.12 -18.49 11.01
N ALA A 180 2.80 -18.41 10.79
CA ALA A 180 1.85 -17.87 11.76
C ALA A 180 1.98 -18.57 13.12
N ARG A 181 1.98 -19.92 13.11
CA ARG A 181 2.19 -20.75 14.30
C ARG A 181 3.60 -20.64 14.86
N LYS A 182 4.63 -20.71 14.00
CA LYS A 182 6.05 -20.64 14.39
C LYS A 182 6.37 -19.36 15.17
N TYR A 183 5.76 -18.24 14.81
CA TYR A 183 6.05 -16.92 15.34
C TYR A 183 4.94 -16.29 16.18
N ASN A 184 3.84 -17.00 16.43
CA ASN A 184 2.64 -16.47 17.09
C ASN A 184 2.16 -15.14 16.43
N MET A 185 2.03 -15.17 15.11
CA MET A 185 1.90 -13.99 14.25
C MET A 185 0.67 -14.10 13.36
N VAL A 186 -0.16 -13.05 13.33
CA VAL A 186 -1.25 -12.91 12.36
C VAL A 186 -0.65 -12.56 11.00
N ILE A 187 -1.15 -13.15 9.91
CA ILE A 187 -0.66 -12.89 8.55
C ILE A 187 -1.82 -12.52 7.62
N VAL A 188 -1.70 -11.40 6.92
CA VAL A 188 -2.60 -10.96 5.86
C VAL A 188 -1.99 -11.34 4.50
N SER A 189 -2.72 -12.18 3.75
CA SER A 189 -2.26 -12.80 2.50
C SER A 189 -3.17 -12.42 1.31
N PRO A 190 -2.81 -11.42 0.49
CA PRO A 190 -3.56 -11.05 -0.71
C PRO A 190 -3.23 -11.97 -1.90
N ILE A 191 -4.22 -12.76 -2.33
CA ILE A 191 -4.09 -13.75 -3.41
C ILE A 191 -5.16 -13.55 -4.50
N LEU A 192 -4.93 -14.17 -5.66
CA LEU A 192 -6.00 -14.48 -6.60
C LEU A 192 -6.74 -15.73 -6.08
N GLU A 193 -7.96 -15.53 -5.56
CA GLU A 193 -8.83 -16.62 -5.12
C GLU A 193 -9.52 -17.29 -6.31
N ARG A 194 -9.67 -18.62 -6.26
CA ARG A 194 -10.64 -19.42 -7.02
C ARG A 194 -11.72 -19.96 -6.08
N ASP A 195 -12.96 -19.48 -6.21
CA ASP A 195 -14.05 -19.90 -5.32
C ASP A 195 -14.71 -21.20 -5.80
N LEU A 196 -14.15 -22.33 -5.35
CA LEU A 196 -14.63 -23.68 -5.68
C LEU A 196 -16.11 -23.94 -5.32
N LYS A 197 -16.72 -23.13 -4.43
CA LYS A 197 -18.13 -23.28 -4.04
C LYS A 197 -19.09 -22.47 -4.92
N HIS A 198 -18.58 -21.49 -5.67
CA HIS A 198 -19.38 -20.58 -6.49
C HIS A 198 -18.89 -20.60 -7.95
N GLY A 199 -18.97 -21.78 -8.58
CA GLY A 199 -18.66 -21.96 -10.00
C GLY A 199 -17.21 -21.66 -10.39
N GLU A 200 -16.27 -21.83 -9.46
CA GLU A 200 -14.85 -21.51 -9.63
C GLU A 200 -14.57 -20.04 -9.99
N THR A 201 -15.49 -19.14 -9.66
CA THR A 201 -15.37 -17.70 -9.90
C THR A 201 -14.10 -17.15 -9.23
N MET A 202 -13.35 -16.32 -9.95
CA MET A 202 -12.11 -15.73 -9.45
C MET A 202 -12.37 -14.41 -8.72
N TRP A 203 -11.53 -14.11 -7.71
CA TRP A 203 -11.63 -12.91 -6.89
C TRP A 203 -10.26 -12.43 -6.40
N ASN A 204 -10.00 -11.13 -6.38
CA ASN A 204 -8.84 -10.58 -5.67
C ASN A 204 -9.16 -10.48 -4.16
N THR A 205 -8.41 -11.21 -3.33
CA THR A 205 -8.84 -11.60 -1.98
C THR A 205 -7.70 -11.56 -0.97
N ALA A 206 -7.88 -10.82 0.13
CA ALA A 206 -7.04 -10.92 1.31
C ALA A 206 -7.57 -12.02 2.25
N VAL A 207 -6.76 -13.05 2.48
CA VAL A 207 -7.00 -14.09 3.49
C VAL A 207 -6.34 -13.67 4.80
N ILE A 208 -7.06 -13.79 5.91
CA ILE A 208 -6.58 -13.43 7.25
C ILE A 208 -6.26 -14.71 8.02
N ILE A 209 -4.99 -14.94 8.27
CA ILE A 209 -4.47 -16.11 9.01
C ILE A 209 -4.19 -15.67 10.44
N GLY A 210 -4.84 -16.30 11.41
CA GLY A 210 -4.63 -16.05 12.83
C GLY A 210 -3.29 -16.61 13.33
N ASN A 211 -2.83 -16.12 14.47
CA ASN A 211 -1.57 -16.51 15.11
C ASN A 211 -1.49 -18.00 15.50
N ASN A 212 -2.64 -18.70 15.62
CA ASN A 212 -2.69 -20.15 15.79
C ASN A 212 -2.66 -20.94 14.46
N GLY A 213 -2.51 -20.24 13.32
CA GLY A 213 -2.57 -20.82 11.98
C GLY A 213 -3.99 -21.16 11.50
N ASN A 214 -5.04 -20.76 12.21
CA ASN A 214 -6.42 -20.87 11.70
C ASN A 214 -6.70 -19.76 10.68
N ILE A 215 -7.57 -20.00 9.70
CA ILE A 215 -8.12 -18.91 8.87
C ILE A 215 -9.18 -18.19 9.72
N ILE A 216 -9.02 -16.89 9.95
CA ILE A 216 -10.02 -16.05 10.62
C ILE A 216 -11.13 -15.68 9.64
N GLY A 217 -10.77 -15.39 8.39
CA GLY A 217 -11.72 -15.06 7.33
C GLY A 217 -11.04 -14.55 6.06
N LYS A 218 -11.83 -13.93 5.19
CA LYS A 218 -11.36 -13.32 3.93
C LYS A 218 -12.09 -12.01 3.62
N HIS A 219 -11.45 -11.14 2.86
CA HIS A 219 -12.04 -9.93 2.29
C HIS A 219 -11.72 -9.85 0.79
N ARG A 220 -12.70 -9.51 -0.04
CA ARG A 220 -12.58 -9.37 -1.51
C ARG A 220 -12.54 -7.90 -1.90
N LYS A 221 -11.70 -7.55 -2.87
CA LYS A 221 -11.46 -6.18 -3.35
C LYS A 221 -12.77 -5.51 -3.79
N ASN A 222 -13.23 -4.52 -3.02
CA ASN A 222 -14.51 -3.83 -3.28
C ASN A 222 -14.50 -3.01 -4.58
N HIS A 223 -13.36 -2.38 -4.92
CA HIS A 223 -13.23 -1.49 -6.08
C HIS A 223 -12.23 -2.06 -7.10
N ILE A 224 -12.73 -2.43 -8.28
CA ILE A 224 -11.91 -3.05 -9.33
C ILE A 224 -11.53 -1.98 -10.38
N PRO A 225 -10.23 -1.77 -10.66
CA PRO A 225 -9.81 -0.86 -11.72
C PRO A 225 -10.13 -1.39 -13.11
N ARG A 226 -10.26 -0.42 -14.02
CA ARG A 226 -10.43 -0.61 -15.48
C ARG A 226 -9.51 0.32 -16.28
N VAL A 227 -8.41 0.78 -15.66
CA VAL A 227 -7.61 1.92 -16.14
C VAL A 227 -6.23 1.47 -16.65
N GLY A 228 -5.93 1.84 -17.89
CA GLY A 228 -4.64 1.55 -18.52
C GLY A 228 -4.31 0.05 -18.54
N ASP A 229 -3.18 -0.32 -17.94
CA ASP A 229 -2.74 -1.70 -17.77
C ASP A 229 -3.43 -2.45 -16.62
N PHE A 230 -4.14 -1.75 -15.71
CA PHE A 230 -4.89 -2.35 -14.61
C PHE A 230 -6.25 -2.88 -15.09
N ASN A 231 -6.20 -3.84 -16.01
CA ASN A 231 -7.35 -4.49 -16.67
C ASN A 231 -8.01 -5.57 -15.79
N GLU A 232 -7.99 -5.36 -14.48
CA GLU A 232 -8.38 -6.35 -13.45
C GLU A 232 -9.83 -6.84 -13.60
N SER A 233 -10.75 -5.97 -14.03
CA SER A 233 -12.15 -6.35 -14.28
C SER A 233 -12.32 -7.39 -15.38
N THR A 234 -11.28 -7.68 -16.17
CA THR A 234 -11.27 -8.82 -17.10
C THR A 234 -11.26 -10.15 -16.34
N TYR A 235 -10.72 -10.18 -15.11
CA TYR A 235 -10.43 -11.40 -14.34
C TYR A 235 -11.40 -11.64 -13.19
N TYR A 236 -11.89 -10.59 -12.52
CA TYR A 236 -12.76 -10.71 -11.35
C TYR A 236 -13.70 -9.50 -11.19
N MET A 237 -14.79 -9.74 -10.45
CA MET A 237 -15.86 -8.76 -10.20
C MET A 237 -15.66 -8.01 -8.87
N GLU A 238 -16.44 -6.95 -8.67
CA GLU A 238 -16.51 -6.17 -7.43
C GLU A 238 -16.82 -7.06 -6.20
N GLY A 239 -16.02 -6.91 -5.14
CA GLY A 239 -16.07 -7.76 -3.95
C GLY A 239 -17.41 -7.76 -3.22
N ASN A 240 -17.92 -8.95 -2.88
CA ASN A 240 -19.20 -9.15 -2.21
C ASN A 240 -19.10 -9.38 -0.69
N THR A 241 -17.94 -9.09 -0.08
CA THR A 241 -17.69 -9.30 1.37
C THR A 241 -17.99 -8.09 2.26
N GLY A 242 -18.34 -6.94 1.68
CA GLY A 242 -18.48 -5.68 2.42
C GLY A 242 -17.13 -5.18 2.96
N HIS A 243 -17.13 -4.64 4.19
CA HIS A 243 -15.95 -4.02 4.82
C HIS A 243 -15.61 -4.70 6.17
N PRO A 244 -15.29 -6.00 6.17
CA PRO A 244 -15.10 -6.75 7.40
C PRO A 244 -13.88 -6.23 8.17
N VAL A 245 -14.03 -6.17 9.50
CA VAL A 245 -12.95 -5.89 10.43
C VAL A 245 -12.72 -7.15 11.26
N PHE A 246 -11.48 -7.63 11.27
CA PHE A 246 -11.08 -8.87 11.89
C PHE A 246 -10.50 -8.55 13.27
N GLU A 247 -11.17 -9.00 14.32
CA GLU A 247 -10.66 -8.92 15.68
C GLU A 247 -9.64 -10.03 15.91
N THR A 248 -8.41 -9.65 16.27
CA THR A 248 -7.28 -10.56 16.48
C THR A 248 -6.72 -10.40 17.89
N ALA A 249 -5.82 -11.31 18.29
CA ALA A 249 -5.06 -11.18 19.54
C ALA A 249 -4.26 -9.86 19.66
N PHE A 250 -4.06 -9.16 18.54
CA PHE A 250 -3.17 -8.00 18.41
C PHE A 250 -3.90 -6.72 17.93
N GLY A 251 -5.23 -6.70 17.98
CA GLY A 251 -6.07 -5.55 17.59
C GLY A 251 -7.01 -5.84 16.43
N LYS A 252 -7.80 -4.83 16.07
CA LYS A 252 -8.83 -4.90 15.01
C LYS A 252 -8.29 -4.44 13.66
N ILE A 253 -8.20 -5.35 12.70
CA ILE A 253 -7.59 -5.08 11.40
C ILE A 253 -8.62 -5.07 10.26
N GLY A 254 -8.51 -4.11 9.35
CA GLY A 254 -9.18 -4.10 8.05
C GLY A 254 -8.16 -4.25 6.91
N VAL A 255 -8.62 -4.52 5.69
CA VAL A 255 -7.76 -4.58 4.50
C VAL A 255 -8.45 -3.85 3.36
N ASN A 256 -7.95 -2.67 2.98
CA ASN A 256 -8.41 -1.96 1.79
C ASN A 256 -7.51 -2.36 0.61
N ILE A 257 -7.97 -3.24 -0.27
CA ILE A 257 -7.12 -3.79 -1.33
C ILE A 257 -6.93 -2.79 -2.49
N CYS A 258 -5.67 -2.40 -2.71
CA CYS A 258 -5.15 -1.64 -3.85
C CYS A 258 -6.01 -0.45 -4.30
N TYR A 259 -6.75 -0.57 -5.41
CA TYR A 259 -7.53 0.51 -6.03
C TYR A 259 -8.65 1.07 -5.13
N GLY A 260 -9.03 0.32 -4.09
CA GLY A 260 -9.85 0.87 -3.01
C GLY A 260 -9.18 2.02 -2.24
N ARG A 261 -7.87 2.28 -2.41
CA ARG A 261 -7.16 3.45 -1.86
C ARG A 261 -7.73 4.78 -2.36
N HIS A 262 -8.21 4.83 -3.59
CA HIS A 262 -8.79 6.03 -4.22
C HIS A 262 -10.20 6.37 -3.73
N HIS A 263 -10.75 5.56 -2.81
CA HIS A 263 -12.15 5.62 -2.41
C HIS A 263 -12.26 5.96 -0.91
N PRO A 264 -12.40 7.26 -0.53
CA PRO A 264 -12.56 7.69 0.86
C PRO A 264 -13.69 6.96 1.62
N LEU A 265 -14.77 6.58 0.93
CA LEU A 265 -15.87 5.81 1.53
C LEU A 265 -15.48 4.37 1.90
N ASN A 266 -14.59 3.72 1.15
CA ASN A 266 -14.10 2.37 1.43
C ASN A 266 -13.25 2.36 2.72
N TRP A 267 -12.35 3.35 2.84
CA TRP A 267 -11.60 3.63 4.09
C TRP A 267 -12.54 3.93 5.26
N LEU A 268 -13.52 4.83 5.04
CA LEU A 268 -14.50 5.20 6.04
C LEU A 268 -15.24 3.99 6.60
N ALA A 269 -15.69 3.07 5.75
CA ALA A 269 -16.46 1.91 6.15
C ALA A 269 -15.68 0.94 7.07
N PHE A 270 -14.38 0.70 6.84
CA PHE A 270 -13.53 -0.03 7.80
C PHE A 270 -13.41 0.71 9.14
N GLY A 271 -13.31 2.05 9.08
CA GLY A 271 -13.25 2.89 10.27
C GLY A 271 -14.55 2.90 11.09
N LEU A 272 -15.70 2.89 10.42
CA LEU A 272 -17.04 2.74 11.03
C LEU A 272 -17.21 1.37 11.69
N ASN A 273 -16.69 0.32 11.05
CA ASN A 273 -16.69 -1.05 11.59
C ASN A 273 -15.60 -1.27 12.68
N GLY A 274 -14.93 -0.20 13.13
CA GLY A 274 -14.07 -0.24 14.32
C GLY A 274 -12.63 -0.69 14.08
N ALA A 275 -12.10 -0.58 12.85
CA ALA A 275 -10.69 -0.85 12.58
C ALA A 275 -9.75 0.07 13.40
N GLU A 276 -8.65 -0.52 13.87
CA GLU A 276 -7.53 0.14 14.55
C GLU A 276 -6.30 0.23 13.62
N ILE A 277 -6.16 -0.74 12.71
CA ILE A 277 -5.18 -0.75 11.62
C ILE A 277 -5.92 -1.12 10.33
N VAL A 278 -5.67 -0.44 9.22
CA VAL A 278 -6.11 -0.86 7.88
C VAL A 278 -4.90 -1.08 6.98
N PHE A 279 -4.73 -2.29 6.47
CA PHE A 279 -3.69 -2.59 5.49
C PHE A 279 -4.13 -2.21 4.09
N ASN A 280 -3.21 -1.68 3.27
CA ASN A 280 -3.44 -1.37 1.87
C ASN A 280 -2.41 -2.08 0.98
N PRO A 281 -2.56 -3.40 0.78
CA PRO A 281 -1.75 -4.14 -0.17
C PRO A 281 -2.11 -3.71 -1.59
N SER A 282 -1.09 -3.30 -2.35
CA SER A 282 -1.21 -2.77 -3.71
C SER A 282 -0.15 -3.34 -4.63
N ALA A 283 -0.44 -3.33 -5.93
CA ALA A 283 0.55 -3.27 -6.99
C ALA A 283 0.17 -2.10 -7.90
N THR A 284 1.04 -1.11 -8.07
CA THR A 284 0.75 0.09 -8.86
C THR A 284 2.03 0.76 -9.38
N VAL A 285 1.95 1.40 -10.56
CA VAL A 285 3.09 1.88 -11.35
C VAL A 285 2.87 3.31 -11.84
N GLY A 286 3.95 3.97 -12.27
CA GLY A 286 3.90 5.13 -13.17
C GLY A 286 3.69 6.49 -12.51
N GLU A 287 4.10 7.53 -13.25
CA GLU A 287 4.21 8.93 -12.81
C GLU A 287 2.90 9.57 -12.35
N LEU A 288 1.75 9.10 -12.84
CA LEU A 288 0.44 9.58 -12.40
C LEU A 288 0.01 8.96 -11.05
N SER A 289 0.48 7.74 -10.73
CA SER A 289 0.11 7.06 -9.48
C SER A 289 0.98 7.46 -8.30
N GLU A 290 2.29 7.58 -8.51
CA GLU A 290 3.25 7.79 -7.41
C GLU A 290 2.98 9.08 -6.59
N PRO A 291 2.60 10.23 -7.19
CA PRO A 291 2.24 11.44 -6.43
C PRO A 291 1.03 11.27 -5.50
N MET A 292 0.13 10.33 -5.76
CA MET A 292 -1.02 10.05 -4.89
C MET A 292 -0.64 9.17 -3.68
N TRP A 293 0.41 8.35 -3.82
CA TRP A 293 0.82 7.37 -2.81
C TRP A 293 1.07 7.92 -1.39
N PRO A 294 1.80 9.04 -1.19
CA PRO A 294 1.99 9.63 0.14
C PRO A 294 0.77 10.41 0.66
N ILE A 295 -0.30 10.54 -0.16
CA ILE A 295 -1.48 11.36 0.15
C ILE A 295 -2.64 10.48 0.62
N GLU A 296 -3.05 9.48 -0.17
CA GLU A 296 -4.34 8.80 0.00
C GLU A 296 -4.44 8.00 1.29
N ALA A 297 -3.47 7.11 1.52
CA ALA A 297 -3.40 6.28 2.72
C ALA A 297 -3.19 7.10 3.99
N ARG A 298 -2.41 8.19 3.90
CA ARG A 298 -2.17 9.10 5.01
C ARG A 298 -3.40 9.94 5.35
N ASN A 299 -4.12 10.43 4.35
CA ASN A 299 -5.42 11.08 4.55
C ASN A 299 -6.42 10.12 5.19
N ALA A 300 -6.45 8.86 4.75
CA ALA A 300 -7.30 7.83 5.35
C ALA A 300 -6.98 7.60 6.83
N ALA A 301 -5.71 7.52 7.23
CA ALA A 301 -5.29 7.40 8.64
C ALA A 301 -5.80 8.57 9.50
N ILE A 302 -5.64 9.80 9.00
CA ILE A 302 -6.07 11.04 9.68
C ILE A 302 -7.59 11.08 9.82
N ALA A 303 -8.31 11.00 8.70
CA ALA A 303 -9.76 11.16 8.64
C ALA A 303 -10.52 10.09 9.44
N ASN A 304 -9.91 8.91 9.60
CA ASN A 304 -10.50 7.79 10.34
C ASN A 304 -9.97 7.59 11.75
N SER A 305 -8.86 8.25 12.09
CA SER A 305 -8.15 8.10 13.37
C SER A 305 -7.81 6.62 13.67
N TYR A 306 -7.20 5.96 12.69
CA TYR A 306 -6.58 4.63 12.81
C TYR A 306 -5.17 4.63 12.20
N PHE A 307 -4.42 3.53 12.30
CA PHE A 307 -3.20 3.33 11.54
C PHE A 307 -3.48 2.79 10.13
N VAL A 308 -2.60 3.09 9.17
CA VAL A 308 -2.62 2.51 7.82
C VAL A 308 -1.25 1.94 7.47
N GLY A 309 -1.22 0.69 6.99
CA GLY A 309 -0.01 0.06 6.45
C GLY A 309 -0.08 -0.04 4.93
N SER A 310 0.59 0.87 4.23
CA SER A 310 0.61 0.96 2.76
C SER A 310 1.71 0.09 2.18
N ILE A 311 1.38 -0.81 1.25
CA ILE A 311 2.35 -1.74 0.65
C ILE A 311 2.22 -1.70 -0.87
N ASN A 312 3.32 -1.46 -1.58
CA ASN A 312 3.37 -1.63 -3.03
C ASN A 312 4.42 -2.67 -3.42
N ARG A 313 4.21 -3.30 -4.58
CA ARG A 313 5.19 -4.13 -5.29
C ARG A 313 6.44 -3.31 -5.65
N VAL A 314 7.55 -4.01 -5.92
CA VAL A 314 8.78 -3.42 -6.50
C VAL A 314 9.21 -4.11 -7.79
N GLY A 315 9.90 -3.34 -8.66
CA GLY A 315 10.55 -3.84 -9.88
C GLY A 315 9.73 -3.66 -11.16
N THR A 316 10.21 -4.24 -12.25
CA THR A 316 9.52 -4.28 -13.55
C THR A 316 9.39 -5.73 -14.01
N GLU A 317 8.22 -6.11 -14.50
CA GLU A 317 7.90 -7.48 -14.91
C GLU A 317 7.73 -7.54 -16.43
N VAL A 318 8.49 -8.41 -17.12
CA VAL A 318 8.40 -8.56 -18.59
C VAL A 318 7.62 -9.81 -18.94
N PHE A 319 6.61 -9.67 -19.81
CA PHE A 319 5.67 -10.73 -20.22
C PHE A 319 6.01 -11.33 -21.59
N PRO A 320 5.59 -12.57 -21.89
CA PRO A 320 6.04 -13.27 -23.11
C PRO A 320 5.41 -12.75 -24.41
N ASN A 321 4.22 -12.15 -24.32
CA ASN A 321 3.46 -11.61 -25.46
C ASN A 321 3.23 -10.10 -25.24
N PRO A 322 3.49 -9.25 -26.24
CA PRO A 322 3.23 -7.82 -26.11
C PRO A 322 1.74 -7.48 -25.93
N PHE A 323 1.47 -6.43 -25.17
CA PHE A 323 0.13 -5.89 -24.89
C PHE A 323 0.11 -4.36 -25.08
N THR A 324 -1.07 -3.74 -24.93
CA THR A 324 -1.27 -2.29 -25.09
C THR A 324 -1.99 -1.67 -23.91
N SER A 325 -1.44 -0.56 -23.42
CA SER A 325 -1.91 0.20 -22.26
C SER A 325 -3.14 1.07 -22.50
N GLY A 326 -3.69 1.09 -23.73
CA GLY A 326 -4.87 1.88 -24.07
C GLY A 326 -4.64 3.40 -24.21
N ASP A 327 -3.39 3.84 -24.28
CA ASP A 327 -2.97 5.24 -24.38
C ASP A 327 -2.53 5.65 -25.80
N GLY A 328 -2.68 4.77 -26.78
CA GLY A 328 -2.30 4.98 -28.18
C GLY A 328 -0.82 4.72 -28.51
N LYS A 329 0.00 4.31 -27.53
CA LYS A 329 1.40 3.94 -27.78
C LYS A 329 1.53 2.54 -28.44
N PRO A 330 2.69 2.21 -29.02
CA PRO A 330 2.97 0.87 -29.53
C PRO A 330 2.81 -0.22 -28.47
N ALA A 331 2.59 -1.46 -28.93
CA ALA A 331 2.59 -2.61 -28.04
C ALA A 331 3.99 -2.85 -27.45
N HIS A 332 4.04 -3.21 -26.17
CA HIS A 332 5.24 -3.44 -25.39
C HIS A 332 5.05 -4.68 -24.50
N ALA A 333 6.10 -5.13 -23.82
CA ALA A 333 6.09 -6.38 -23.06
C ALA A 333 6.37 -6.19 -21.56
N ASP A 334 6.87 -5.03 -21.15
CA ASP A 334 7.25 -4.70 -19.79
C ASP A 334 6.11 -4.01 -19.02
N PHE A 335 5.97 -4.34 -17.75
CA PHE A 335 5.03 -3.68 -16.86
C PHE A 335 5.74 -3.24 -15.58
N GLY A 336 5.82 -1.93 -15.41
CA GLY A 336 6.60 -1.29 -14.36
C GLY A 336 6.81 0.20 -14.63
N HIS A 337 7.64 0.88 -13.85
CA HIS A 337 8.27 0.37 -12.63
C HIS A 337 7.27 0.40 -11.45
N PHE A 338 7.14 -0.72 -10.73
CA PHE A 338 6.45 -0.76 -9.44
C PHE A 338 7.34 -0.08 -8.39
N TYR A 339 6.89 1.05 -7.85
CA TYR A 339 7.73 1.99 -7.13
C TYR A 339 7.85 1.75 -5.61
N GLY A 340 7.45 0.59 -5.09
CA GLY A 340 7.61 0.22 -3.68
C GLY A 340 7.12 1.30 -2.73
N SER A 341 8.05 1.92 -1.99
CA SER A 341 7.72 3.04 -1.11
C SER A 341 6.69 2.68 -0.03
N SER A 342 6.69 1.43 0.42
CA SER A 342 5.81 0.96 1.48
C SER A 342 6.10 1.71 2.78
N HIS A 343 5.04 2.11 3.49
CA HIS A 343 5.13 3.00 4.66
C HIS A 343 3.95 2.78 5.60
N VAL A 344 4.10 3.22 6.85
CA VAL A 344 3.00 3.30 7.83
C VAL A 344 2.58 4.75 8.00
N SER A 345 1.27 5.02 8.00
CA SER A 345 0.69 6.29 8.43
C SER A 345 -0.06 6.13 9.77
N GLY A 346 0.16 7.07 10.69
CA GLY A 346 -0.49 7.15 11.99
C GLY A 346 -1.70 8.11 12.01
N PRO A 347 -2.59 7.96 13.00
CA PRO A 347 -3.81 8.78 13.15
C PRO A 347 -3.54 10.25 13.52
N ASP A 348 -2.32 10.58 13.95
CA ASP A 348 -1.86 11.93 14.29
C ASP A 348 -1.17 12.66 13.12
N ALA A 349 -1.38 12.17 11.89
CA ALA A 349 -0.74 12.61 10.65
C ALA A 349 0.76 12.33 10.54
N SER A 350 1.39 11.68 11.53
CA SER A 350 2.76 11.18 11.36
C SER A 350 2.81 9.97 10.42
N CYS A 351 3.93 9.74 9.75
CA CYS A 351 4.18 8.52 8.98
C CYS A 351 5.66 8.12 9.05
N THR A 352 5.96 6.86 8.73
CA THR A 352 7.35 6.43 8.56
C THR A 352 7.94 7.06 7.29
N PRO A 353 9.28 7.18 7.22
CA PRO A 353 9.98 7.08 5.95
C PRO A 353 9.50 5.85 5.16
N SER A 354 9.49 5.95 3.84
CA SER A 354 9.16 4.83 2.96
C SER A 354 10.37 3.90 2.79
N LEU A 355 10.09 2.60 2.62
CA LEU A 355 11.05 1.64 2.08
C LEU A 355 11.54 2.07 0.68
N SER A 356 12.58 1.39 0.20
CA SER A 356 13.12 1.59 -1.15
C SER A 356 12.03 1.55 -2.25
N ARG A 357 12.29 2.28 -3.34
CA ARG A 357 11.48 2.28 -4.56
C ARG A 357 11.72 1.06 -5.45
N ASN A 358 12.86 0.38 -5.32
CA ASN A 358 13.28 -0.68 -6.25
C ASN A 358 13.86 -1.93 -5.58
N LYS A 359 14.03 -1.95 -4.24
CA LYS A 359 14.49 -3.14 -3.48
C LYS A 359 13.36 -3.84 -2.76
N ASP A 360 13.45 -5.16 -2.68
CA ASP A 360 12.66 -5.99 -1.77
C ASP A 360 12.92 -5.52 -0.33
N GLY A 361 11.95 -5.62 0.59
CA GLY A 361 12.14 -5.11 1.94
C GLY A 361 11.05 -5.37 2.95
N LEU A 362 11.42 -5.12 4.21
CA LEU A 362 10.61 -5.30 5.42
C LEU A 362 10.58 -4.01 6.24
N LEU A 363 9.39 -3.42 6.40
CA LEU A 363 9.15 -2.32 7.33
C LEU A 363 8.53 -2.85 8.61
N ILE A 364 9.20 -2.65 9.74
CA ILE A 364 8.71 -2.99 11.07
C ILE A 364 8.20 -1.71 11.75
N SER A 365 7.06 -1.79 12.42
CA SER A 365 6.53 -0.66 13.17
C SER A 365 5.87 -1.09 14.48
N ASP A 366 6.37 -0.58 15.60
CA ASP A 366 5.63 -0.62 16.87
C ASP A 366 4.57 0.48 16.86
N MET A 367 3.34 0.14 17.20
CA MET A 367 2.21 1.05 17.27
C MET A 367 1.48 0.90 18.61
N ASP A 368 1.30 1.98 19.37
CA ASP A 368 0.34 1.97 20.47
C ASP A 368 -1.08 2.23 19.94
N LEU A 369 -1.93 1.21 19.96
CA LEU A 369 -3.32 1.30 19.50
C LEU A 369 -4.19 2.25 20.34
N ASN A 370 -3.75 2.65 21.54
CA ASN A 370 -4.45 3.68 22.31
C ASN A 370 -4.43 5.06 21.60
N LEU A 371 -3.43 5.32 20.74
CA LEU A 371 -3.37 6.55 19.93
C LEU A 371 -4.63 6.72 19.07
N CYS A 372 -5.21 5.62 18.58
CA CYS A 372 -6.45 5.67 17.80
C CYS A 372 -7.63 6.24 18.60
N ARG A 373 -7.72 5.99 19.92
CA ARG A 373 -8.75 6.61 20.78
C ARG A 373 -8.40 8.06 21.07
N GLN A 374 -7.17 8.33 21.48
CA GLN A 374 -6.72 9.67 21.85
C GLN A 374 -6.96 10.70 20.73
N LEU A 375 -6.73 10.31 19.47
CA LEU A 375 -6.97 11.18 18.33
C LEU A 375 -8.47 11.33 17.99
N LYS A 376 -9.30 10.29 18.20
CA LYS A 376 -10.77 10.40 18.09
C LYS A 376 -11.33 11.39 19.12
N ASP A 377 -10.85 11.32 20.35
CA ASP A 377 -11.30 12.19 21.45
C ASP A 377 -10.79 13.63 21.28
N LYS A 378 -9.53 13.80 20.86
CA LYS A 378 -8.88 15.11 20.68
C LYS A 378 -9.41 15.92 19.50
N TRP A 379 -9.66 15.28 18.35
CA TRP A 379 -10.14 15.96 17.14
C TRP A 379 -11.65 15.88 16.93
N GLY A 380 -12.32 14.91 17.54
CA GLY A 380 -13.77 14.76 17.45
C GLY A 380 -14.28 14.37 16.05
N PHE A 381 -13.44 14.00 15.08
CA PHE A 381 -13.86 13.72 13.70
C PHE A 381 -15.04 12.73 13.61
N ARG A 382 -15.07 11.70 14.46
CA ARG A 382 -16.17 10.73 14.53
C ARG A 382 -17.45 11.31 15.13
N MET A 383 -17.31 12.19 16.11
CA MET A 383 -18.41 12.89 16.79
C MET A 383 -19.06 13.94 15.87
N THR A 384 -18.28 14.60 15.03
CA THR A 384 -18.75 15.69 14.14
C THR A 384 -19.09 15.24 12.73
N ALA A 385 -18.98 13.94 12.41
CA ALA A 385 -19.11 13.42 11.04
C ALA A 385 -20.52 13.46 10.42
N ARG A 386 -21.58 13.71 11.20
CA ARG A 386 -22.98 13.86 10.72
C ARG A 386 -23.44 12.74 9.75
N TYR A 387 -23.10 11.48 10.03
CA TYR A 387 -23.28 10.35 9.11
C TYR A 387 -24.72 10.21 8.56
N GLU A 388 -25.75 10.55 9.34
CA GLU A 388 -27.16 10.55 8.90
C GLU A 388 -27.42 11.48 7.70
N VAL A 389 -26.79 12.66 7.69
CA VAL A 389 -26.91 13.63 6.58
C VAL A 389 -26.26 13.08 5.31
N TYR A 390 -25.11 12.41 5.44
CA TYR A 390 -24.44 11.77 4.31
C TYR A 390 -25.20 10.53 3.83
N ALA A 391 -25.85 9.78 4.73
CA ALA A 391 -26.67 8.63 4.37
C ALA A 391 -27.92 9.03 3.56
N ASP A 392 -28.65 10.07 3.98
CA ASP A 392 -29.76 10.63 3.20
C ASP A 392 -29.27 11.19 1.85
N MET A 393 -28.18 11.97 1.86
CA MET A 393 -27.61 12.55 0.64
C MET A 393 -27.23 11.46 -0.37
N LEU A 394 -26.52 10.40 0.06
CA LEU A 394 -26.17 9.27 -0.80
C LEU A 394 -27.40 8.48 -1.25
N SER A 395 -28.40 8.28 -0.38
CA SER A 395 -29.66 7.61 -0.71
C SER A 395 -30.47 8.38 -1.77
N ARG A 396 -30.37 9.71 -1.81
CA ARG A 396 -30.92 10.54 -2.89
C ARG A 396 -30.05 10.50 -4.15
N TYR A 397 -28.74 10.60 -4.02
CA TYR A 397 -27.77 10.60 -5.13
C TYR A 397 -27.86 9.37 -6.03
N VAL A 398 -28.08 8.17 -5.46
CA VAL A 398 -28.13 6.91 -6.24
C VAL A 398 -29.43 6.68 -7.00
N LYS A 399 -30.40 7.60 -6.95
CA LYS A 399 -31.67 7.45 -7.66
C LYS A 399 -31.58 7.95 -9.11
N PRO A 400 -32.28 7.32 -10.07
CA PRO A 400 -32.25 7.75 -11.48
C PRO A 400 -32.79 9.17 -11.73
N ASP A 401 -33.62 9.68 -10.83
CA ASP A 401 -34.23 11.02 -10.85
C ASP A 401 -33.47 12.06 -10.00
N PHE A 402 -32.22 11.77 -9.61
CA PHE A 402 -31.41 12.71 -8.82
C PHE A 402 -31.07 13.97 -9.62
N GLU A 403 -31.64 15.10 -9.19
CA GLU A 403 -31.21 16.43 -9.60
C GLU A 403 -30.10 16.95 -8.66
N PRO A 404 -28.90 17.31 -9.18
CA PRO A 404 -27.86 17.93 -8.39
C PRO A 404 -28.31 19.25 -7.76
N GLN A 405 -27.90 19.51 -6.51
CA GLN A 405 -28.23 20.74 -5.78
C GLN A 405 -27.41 21.95 -6.30
N VAL A 406 -27.68 22.39 -7.52
CA VAL A 406 -27.05 23.53 -8.19
C VAL A 406 -27.97 24.74 -8.09
N ILE A 407 -27.44 25.87 -7.61
CA ILE A 407 -28.15 27.15 -7.56
C ILE A 407 -27.55 28.05 -8.63
N SER A 408 -28.26 28.22 -9.74
CA SER A 408 -27.83 29.09 -10.85
C SER A 408 -28.22 30.55 -10.63
N ASP A 409 -27.35 31.48 -11.05
CA ASP A 409 -27.71 32.89 -11.19
C ASP A 409 -28.76 33.06 -12.31
N PRO A 410 -29.95 33.62 -12.03
CA PRO A 410 -31.00 33.86 -13.02
C PRO A 410 -30.60 34.76 -14.22
N LEU A 411 -29.44 35.42 -14.18
CA LEU A 411 -28.93 36.25 -15.28
C LEU A 411 -28.05 35.47 -16.27
N LEU A 412 -27.42 34.35 -15.86
CA LEU A 412 -26.46 33.60 -16.70
C LEU A 412 -27.08 33.00 -17.97
N HIS A 413 -28.39 32.79 -17.99
CA HIS A 413 -29.11 32.14 -19.09
C HIS A 413 -29.94 33.11 -19.96
N LYS A 414 -29.83 34.43 -19.77
CA LYS A 414 -30.67 35.43 -20.47
C LYS A 414 -30.23 35.81 -21.89
N ASN A 415 -29.10 35.30 -22.39
CA ASN A 415 -28.52 35.69 -23.68
C ASN A 415 -28.78 34.67 -24.83
N HIS A 416 -29.81 33.84 -24.70
CA HIS A 416 -30.24 32.89 -25.75
C HIS A 416 -31.75 32.97 -26.01
N VAL A 417 -32.21 34.14 -26.49
CA VAL A 417 -33.52 34.36 -27.14
C VAL A 417 -33.29 35.28 -28.34
#